data_AF-A0A9W5R5X2-F1
#
_entry.id   AF-A0A9W5R5X2-F1
#
_cell.length_a   1.000
_cell.length_b   1.000
_cell.length_c   1.000
_cell.angle_alpha   90.00
_cell.angle_beta   90.00
_cell.angle_gamma   90.00
#
_symmetry.space_group_name_H-M   'P 1'
#
loop_
_entity.id
_entity.type
_entity.pdbx_description
1 polymer ?
#
loop_
_entity_poly.entity_id
_entity_poly.type
_entity_poly.pdbx_seq_one_letter_code
_entity_poly.pdbx_strand_id
1 'polypeptide(L)'
;MVFKTKPAQLKPVYIQIHLEDIMKQLQPGQVYELHDVYVGSKDKLPTRIVVYRCTEEQKQKRLRDRAIREKKKGITYTERTKLLQGITVYMTNIPTEWVPKEKIYDLYSLRWQIGVSR
;
A
#
# COMPACT_ATOMS: atom_id res chain seq x y z
N MET A 1 8.28 -4.27 2.72
CA MET A 1 9.73 -4.50 2.88
C MET A 1 10.38 -4.45 1.51
N VAL A 2 11.25 -3.47 1.23
CA VAL A 2 11.48 -2.83 -0.08
C VAL A 2 12.95 -2.41 -0.19
N PHE A 3 13.50 -2.36 -1.40
CA PHE A 3 14.92 -2.31 -1.67
C PHE A 3 15.25 -1.35 -2.78
N LYS A 4 16.53 -0.98 -2.90
CA LYS A 4 17.13 -0.42 -4.13
C LYS A 4 18.59 -0.85 -4.20
N THR A 5 19.12 -1.18 -5.38
CA THR A 5 20.52 -1.59 -5.57
C THR A 5 21.18 -0.90 -6.78
N LYS A 6 22.50 -0.66 -6.68
CA LYS A 6 23.42 -0.32 -7.77
C LYS A 6 24.65 -1.27 -7.72
N PRO A 7 25.41 -1.40 -8.83
CA PRO A 7 26.01 -2.67 -9.21
C PRO A 7 27.50 -2.78 -8.87
N ALA A 8 27.88 -3.89 -8.21
CA ALA A 8 29.15 -4.61 -8.31
C ALA A 8 29.17 -5.69 -7.21
N GLN A 9 29.19 -6.96 -7.60
CA GLN A 9 29.39 -8.18 -6.77
C GLN A 9 29.05 -8.07 -5.27
N LEU A 10 27.76 -8.08 -4.92
CA LEU A 10 27.31 -8.15 -3.53
C LEU A 10 26.11 -9.10 -3.47
N LYS A 11 26.15 -10.11 -2.60
CA LYS A 11 24.95 -10.92 -2.29
C LYS A 11 23.77 -9.95 -2.14
N PRO A 12 22.63 -10.15 -2.83
CA PRO A 12 21.54 -9.19 -2.75
C PRO A 12 21.10 -9.04 -1.28
N VAL A 13 21.42 -7.89 -0.69
CA VAL A 13 21.11 -7.60 0.71
C VAL A 13 19.66 -7.16 0.76
N TYR A 14 18.82 -7.98 1.39
CA TYR A 14 17.41 -7.71 1.57
C TYR A 14 17.09 -7.13 3.01
N ILE A 15 17.43 -5.88 3.35
CA ILE A 15 16.71 -4.80 4.15
C ILE A 15 15.14 -4.73 4.15
N GLN A 16 14.55 -5.36 5.13
CA GLN A 16 13.14 -5.21 5.46
C GLN A 16 12.61 -3.72 5.54
N ILE A 17 11.93 -3.16 4.51
CA ILE A 17 11.08 -1.92 4.67
C ILE A 17 9.78 -2.06 5.48
N HIS A 18 9.76 -1.34 6.59
CA HIS A 18 8.58 -1.14 7.40
C HIS A 18 7.65 -0.09 6.77
N LEU A 19 6.38 -0.46 6.58
CA LEU A 19 5.35 0.45 6.06
C LEU A 19 5.09 1.64 7.00
N GLU A 20 5.35 1.46 8.29
CA GLU A 20 5.22 2.49 9.33
C GLU A 20 6.18 3.67 9.09
N ASP A 21 7.38 3.39 8.59
CA ASP A 21 8.38 4.43 8.31
C ASP A 21 8.02 5.21 7.03
N ILE A 22 7.59 4.50 5.97
CA ILE A 22 7.06 5.14 4.76
C ILE A 22 5.87 6.04 5.09
N MET A 23 4.99 5.57 5.97
CA MET A 23 3.82 6.32 6.39
C MET A 23 4.19 7.63 7.10
N LYS A 24 5.22 7.62 7.95
CA LYS A 24 5.70 8.83 8.67
C LYS A 24 6.32 9.86 7.73
N GLN A 25 6.93 9.40 6.63
CA GLN A 25 7.55 10.27 5.63
C GLN A 25 6.54 10.89 4.65
N LEU A 26 5.34 10.33 4.55
CA LEU A 26 4.32 10.75 3.59
C LEU A 26 3.33 11.76 4.17
N GLN A 27 3.06 12.80 3.39
CA GLN A 27 1.97 13.73 3.69
C GLN A 27 0.60 13.12 3.31
N PRO A 28 -0.50 13.52 3.99
CA PRO A 28 -1.85 13.11 3.61
C PRO A 28 -2.15 13.40 2.13
N GLY A 29 -2.64 12.41 1.38
CA GLY A 29 -2.91 12.50 -0.05
C GLY A 29 -1.70 12.22 -0.95
N GLN A 30 -0.49 12.07 -0.40
CA GLN A 30 0.70 11.82 -1.20
C GLN A 30 0.79 10.35 -1.65
N VAL A 31 1.29 10.17 -2.87
CA VAL A 31 1.58 8.86 -3.46
C VAL A 31 3.09 8.65 -3.50
N TYR A 32 3.54 7.53 -2.95
CA TYR A 32 4.93 7.07 -2.99
C TYR A 32 5.05 5.79 -3.79
N GLU A 33 6.15 5.66 -4.52
CA GLU A 33 6.35 4.57 -5.46
C GLU A 33 7.68 3.89 -5.24
N LEU A 34 7.66 2.57 -5.37
CA LEU A 34 8.77 1.67 -5.10
C LEU A 34 8.88 0.68 -6.25
N HIS A 35 9.96 0.76 -7.02
CA HIS A 35 10.17 -0.05 -8.23
C HIS A 35 10.94 -1.35 -7.98
N ASP A 36 11.88 -1.37 -7.03
CA ASP A 36 12.76 -2.51 -6.78
C ASP A 36 12.27 -3.32 -5.56
N VAL A 37 10.99 -3.69 -5.53
CA VAL A 37 10.42 -4.48 -4.43
C VAL A 37 10.34 -5.94 -4.81
N TYR A 38 10.78 -6.79 -3.89
CA TYR A 38 10.59 -8.22 -3.97
C TYR A 38 9.58 -8.65 -2.93
N VAL A 39 8.55 -9.36 -3.38
CA VAL A 39 7.47 -9.86 -2.52
C VAL A 39 7.59 -11.38 -2.47
N GLY A 40 7.56 -11.93 -1.25
CA GLY A 40 7.65 -13.38 -1.00
C GLY A 40 8.87 -13.78 -0.17
N SER A 41 8.69 -14.78 0.68
CA SER A 41 9.77 -15.33 1.53
C SER A 41 10.63 -16.36 0.78
N LYS A 42 10.02 -17.15 -0.11
CA LYS A 42 10.67 -18.16 -0.94
C LYS A 42 10.90 -17.65 -2.36
N ASP A 43 9.81 -17.34 -3.07
CA ASP A 43 9.85 -16.83 -4.43
C ASP A 43 9.74 -15.30 -4.39
N LYS A 44 10.87 -14.63 -4.65
CA LYS A 44 10.99 -13.18 -4.62
C LYS A 44 10.57 -12.61 -5.97
N LEU A 45 9.29 -12.29 -6.09
CA LEU A 45 8.75 -11.73 -7.33
C LEU A 45 9.01 -10.22 -7.40
N PRO A 46 9.66 -9.71 -8.46
CA PRO A 46 9.80 -8.28 -8.67
C PRO A 46 8.40 -7.69 -8.85
N THR A 47 8.06 -6.72 -8.01
CA THR A 47 6.74 -6.10 -7.97
C THR A 47 6.91 -4.60 -7.77
N ARG A 48 6.11 -3.82 -8.48
CA ARG A 48 5.99 -2.39 -8.26
C ARG A 48 4.98 -2.13 -7.16
N ILE A 49 5.39 -1.44 -6.11
CA ILE A 49 4.50 -1.06 -5.01
C ILE A 49 4.22 0.44 -5.06
N VAL A 50 2.94 0.78 -4.97
CA VAL A 50 2.48 2.17 -4.87
C VAL A 50 1.76 2.33 -3.54
N VAL A 51 2.33 3.15 -2.67
CA VAL A 51 1.80 3.47 -1.34
C VAL A 51 1.11 4.82 -1.39
N TYR A 52 -0.16 4.84 -1.06
CA TYR A 52 -0.96 6.05 -0.96
C TYR A 52 -1.27 6.36 0.50
N ARG A 53 -0.97 7.59 0.93
CA ARG A 53 -1.38 8.08 2.25
C ARG A 53 -2.79 8.67 2.16
N CYS A 54 -3.71 8.17 2.98
CA CYS A 54 -5.09 8.65 2.98
C CYS A 54 -5.17 10.13 3.38
N THR A 55 -6.13 10.85 2.79
CA THR A 55 -6.49 12.19 3.26
C THR A 55 -7.18 12.12 4.63
N GLU A 56 -7.23 13.23 5.35
CA GLU A 56 -7.90 13.27 6.66
C GLU A 56 -9.40 12.96 6.52
N GLU A 57 -10.05 13.44 5.47
CA GLU A 57 -11.45 13.12 5.16
C GLU A 57 -11.69 11.63 4.96
N GLN A 58 -10.82 10.96 4.18
CA GLN A 58 -10.87 9.51 3.97
C GLN A 58 -10.62 8.76 5.27
N LYS A 59 -9.69 9.25 6.09
CA LYS A 59 -9.39 8.68 7.40
C LYS A 59 -10.59 8.79 8.35
N GLN A 60 -11.25 9.93 8.41
CA GLN A 60 -12.47 10.12 9.21
C GLN A 60 -13.62 9.22 8.74
N LYS A 61 -13.81 9.06 7.42
CA LYS A 61 -14.77 8.09 6.87
C LYS A 61 -14.45 6.65 7.31
N ARG A 62 -13.20 6.22 7.17
CA ARG A 62 -12.74 4.89 7.61
C ARG A 62 -12.93 4.67 9.11
N LEU A 63 -12.69 5.68 9.94
CA LEU A 63 -12.91 5.61 11.38
C LEU A 63 -14.39 5.41 11.73
N ARG A 64 -15.29 6.13 11.05
CA ARG A 64 -16.75 5.96 11.22
C ARG A 64 -17.22 4.57 10.81
N ASP A 65 -16.87 4.13 9.61
CA ASP A 65 -17.23 2.79 9.10
C ASP A 65 -16.68 1.66 9.98
N ARG A 66 -15.56 1.93 10.66
CA ARG A 66 -14.95 1.03 11.61
C ARG A 66 -15.69 0.99 12.93
N ALA A 67 -16.03 2.13 13.54
CA ALA A 67 -16.78 2.16 14.79
C ALA A 67 -18.09 1.34 14.66
N ILE A 68 -18.74 1.43 13.50
CA ILE A 68 -19.91 0.62 13.14
C ILE A 68 -19.56 -0.88 13.08
N ARG A 69 -18.45 -1.25 12.43
CA ARG A 69 -18.00 -2.65 12.32
C ARG A 69 -17.52 -3.26 13.64
N GLU A 70 -16.79 -2.51 14.45
CA GLU A 70 -16.33 -2.94 15.78
C GLU A 70 -17.54 -3.21 16.67
N LYS A 71 -18.53 -2.30 16.69
CA LYS A 71 -19.80 -2.51 17.41
C LYS A 71 -20.57 -3.73 16.89
N LYS A 72 -20.62 -3.93 15.56
CA LYS A 72 -21.33 -5.05 14.94
C LYS A 72 -20.65 -6.40 15.18
N LYS A 73 -19.31 -6.44 15.23
CA LYS A 73 -18.54 -7.69 15.37
C LYS A 73 -18.04 -7.95 16.79
N GLY A 74 -18.15 -6.99 17.70
CA GLY A 74 -17.62 -7.09 19.06
C GLY A 74 -16.09 -7.18 19.13
N ILE A 75 -15.37 -6.67 18.12
CA ILE A 75 -13.91 -6.75 18.02
C ILE A 75 -13.31 -5.36 18.15
N THR A 76 -12.24 -5.24 18.93
CA THR A 76 -11.43 -4.00 19.02
C THR A 76 -10.11 -4.23 18.29
N TYR A 77 -9.81 -3.46 17.22
CA TYR A 77 -8.49 -3.60 16.58
C TYR A 77 -7.40 -2.82 17.33
N THR A 78 -6.20 -3.38 17.31
CA THR A 78 -4.98 -2.81 17.89
C THR A 78 -4.62 -1.45 17.31
N GLU A 79 -3.89 -0.63 18.07
CA GLU A 79 -3.39 0.69 17.66
C GLU A 79 -2.60 0.65 16.35
N ARG A 80 -1.72 -0.35 16.23
CA ARG A 80 -0.93 -0.61 15.02
C ARG A 80 -1.81 -0.79 13.77
N THR A 81 -2.91 -1.54 13.91
CA THR A 81 -3.86 -1.73 12.81
C THR A 81 -4.54 -0.41 12.44
N LYS A 82 -4.85 0.46 13.42
CA LYS A 82 -5.41 1.80 13.17
C LYS A 82 -4.43 2.67 12.40
N LEU A 83 -3.14 2.61 12.75
CA LEU A 83 -2.08 3.36 12.06
C LEU A 83 -1.95 2.94 10.60
N LEU A 84 -1.82 1.63 10.35
CA LEU A 84 -1.68 1.08 8.99
C LEU A 84 -2.91 1.32 8.10
N GLN A 85 -4.10 1.46 8.69
CA GLN A 85 -5.32 1.84 7.95
C GLN A 85 -5.26 3.24 7.33
N GLY A 86 -4.34 4.10 7.78
CA GLY A 86 -4.13 5.41 7.19
C GLY A 86 -3.35 5.38 5.87
N ILE A 87 -2.88 4.22 5.41
CA ILE A 87 -2.28 4.05 4.10
C ILE A 87 -3.05 3.01 3.28
N THR A 88 -2.90 3.08 1.96
CA THR A 88 -3.37 2.07 1.02
C THR A 88 -2.19 1.66 0.17
N VAL A 89 -1.98 0.35 0.03
CA VAL A 89 -0.84 -0.20 -0.70
C VAL A 89 -1.36 -0.95 -1.92
N TYR A 90 -0.91 -0.53 -3.10
CA TYR A 90 -1.18 -1.20 -4.37
C TYR A 90 0.06 -1.94 -4.82
N MET A 91 -0.13 -3.15 -5.34
CA MET A 91 0.95 -4.04 -5.78
C MET A 91 0.66 -4.42 -7.22
N THR A 92 1.47 -3.95 -8.15
CA THR A 92 1.26 -4.13 -9.58
C THR A 92 2.52 -4.64 -10.26
N ASN A 93 2.36 -5.37 -11.35
CA ASN A 93 3.42 -5.75 -12.28
C ASN A 93 3.47 -4.80 -13.50
N ILE A 94 2.61 -3.78 -13.54
CA ILE A 94 2.53 -2.83 -14.66
C ILE A 94 3.69 -1.84 -14.57
N PRO A 95 4.49 -1.66 -15.63
CA PRO A 95 5.59 -0.70 -15.63
C PRO A 95 5.08 0.75 -15.55
N THR A 96 5.90 1.63 -14.98
CA THR A 96 5.61 3.07 -14.81
C THR A 96 5.37 3.77 -16.13
N GLU A 97 6.03 3.30 -17.19
CA GLU A 97 5.90 3.82 -18.54
C GLU A 97 4.48 3.69 -19.09
N TRP A 98 3.76 2.63 -18.68
CA TRP A 98 2.40 2.38 -19.16
C TRP A 98 1.35 3.05 -18.28
N VAL A 99 1.55 2.97 -16.96
CA VAL A 99 0.62 3.56 -15.99
C VAL A 99 1.43 4.32 -14.94
N PRO A 100 1.33 5.65 -14.87
CA PRO A 100 1.99 6.42 -13.83
C PRO A 100 1.33 6.18 -12.47
N LYS A 101 2.07 6.38 -11.37
CA LYS A 101 1.62 6.05 -10.01
C LYS A 101 0.32 6.75 -9.61
N GLU A 102 0.06 7.93 -10.15
CA GLU A 102 -1.16 8.73 -9.91
C GLU A 102 -2.41 8.05 -10.47
N LYS A 103 -2.26 7.28 -11.56
CA LYS A 103 -3.36 6.58 -12.25
C LYS A 103 -3.64 5.18 -11.73
N ILE A 104 -2.78 4.67 -10.84
CA ILE A 104 -2.97 3.36 -10.22
C ILE A 104 -4.26 3.33 -9.40
N TYR A 105 -4.60 4.43 -8.71
CA TYR A 105 -5.87 4.50 -7.98
C TYR A 105 -7.07 4.33 -8.91
N ASP A 106 -7.10 5.08 -10.02
CA ASP A 106 -8.17 5.03 -11.02
C ASP A 106 -8.32 3.60 -11.54
N LEU A 107 -7.22 2.95 -11.91
CA LEU A 107 -7.21 1.58 -12.42
C LEU A 107 -7.77 0.56 -11.40
N TYR A 108 -7.35 0.66 -10.14
CA TYR A 108 -7.86 -0.22 -9.08
C TYR A 108 -9.31 0.05 -8.72
N SER A 109 -9.82 1.27 -8.95
CA SER A 109 -11.23 1.59 -8.74
C SER A 109 -12.14 0.83 -9.73
N LEU A 110 -11.69 0.66 -10.97
CA LEU A 110 -12.41 -0.08 -12.02
C LEU A 110 -12.57 -1.57 -11.69
N ARG A 111 -11.58 -2.15 -10.98
CA ARG A 111 -11.66 -3.55 -10.51
C ARG A 111 -12.89 -3.80 -9.64
N TRP A 112 -13.37 -2.81 -8.91
CA TRP A 112 -14.56 -3.00 -8.08
C TRP A 112 -15.84 -3.09 -8.92
N GLN A 113 -15.91 -2.39 -10.05
CA GLN A 113 -17.11 -2.36 -10.90
C GLN A 113 -17.42 -3.73 -11.52
N ILE A 114 -16.41 -4.49 -11.92
CA ILE A 114 -16.58 -5.82 -12.53
C ILE A 114 -17.11 -6.89 -11.55
N GLY A 115 -17.18 -6.60 -10.25
CA GLY A 115 -17.72 -7.50 -9.23
C GLY A 115 -19.07 -7.08 -8.63
N VAL A 116 -19.56 -5.87 -8.94
CA VAL A 116 -20.79 -5.30 -8.36
C VAL A 116 -22.01 -5.52 -9.27
N SER A 117 -21.83 -5.94 -10.52
CA SER A 117 -22.92 -6.31 -11.44
C SER A 117 -23.49 -7.72 -11.22
N ARG A 118 -23.58 -8.21 -9.98
CA ARG A 118 -24.32 -9.44 -9.63
C ARG A 118 -25.27 -9.19 -8.49
#